data_AF-A0AAU7ZNV6-F1
#
_entry.id   AF-A0AAU7ZNV6-F1
#
_cell.length_a   1.000
_cell.length_b   1.000
_cell.length_c   1.000
_cell.angle_alpha   90.00
_cell.angle_beta   90.00
_cell.angle_gamma   90.00
#
_symmetry.space_group_name_H-M   'P 1'
#
loop_
_entity.id
_entity.type
_entity.pdbx_description
1 polymer ?
#
loop_
_entity_poly.entity_id
_entity_poly.type
_entity_poly.pdbx_seq_one_letter_code
_entity_poly.pdbx_strand_id
1 'polypeptide(L)'
;MVDQKAIFILMLVGILIMAFGIAKSLLSHDGKGAVPTHPNETKNTSSSNPPWTAGPITTQNVEVYAYPPKPARVAAPATPKPAFSIVAILNRTTSINFFKDSFVADAKGYSALVVGFRNDGIAGKSAHSLHGVRAHVIYRDASGNELLDIPSACWLEEPTDSVDLEIGVARYLIVAANMSRENWVAPWVKKQKGKNSHGFDFVIDGVDIPNEFTIVEIRMIDTDNFSLPKERFEIKEIDGDVKMFKLA
;
A
#
# COMPACT_ATOMS: atom_id res chain seq x y z
N MET A 1 12.92 37.09 -8.48
CA MET A 1 12.60 36.91 -9.91
C MET A 1 12.85 35.46 -10.27
N VAL A 2 11.79 34.68 -10.47
CA VAL A 2 11.92 33.31 -10.97
C VAL A 2 12.36 33.42 -12.44
N ASP A 3 13.43 32.73 -12.80
CA ASP A 3 13.98 32.75 -14.14
C ASP A 3 12.92 32.20 -15.12
N GLN A 4 12.41 33.09 -15.97
CA GLN A 4 11.40 32.79 -16.98
C GLN A 4 11.85 31.66 -17.92
N LYS A 5 13.17 31.46 -18.07
CA LYS A 5 13.74 30.34 -18.84
C LYS A 5 13.57 29.00 -18.12
N ALA A 6 13.69 28.97 -16.80
CA ALA A 6 13.53 27.73 -16.02
C ALA A 6 12.07 27.25 -16.02
N ILE A 7 11.10 28.17 -15.96
CA ILE A 7 9.68 27.84 -16.10
C ILE A 7 9.38 27.26 -17.49
N PHE A 8 9.98 27.82 -18.54
CA PHE A 8 9.78 27.36 -19.91
C PHE A 8 10.35 25.94 -20.14
N ILE A 9 11.52 25.65 -19.55
CA ILE A 9 12.14 24.32 -19.61
C ILE A 9 11.29 23.28 -18.85
N LEU A 10 10.79 23.61 -17.66
CA LEU A 10 9.93 22.71 -16.90
C LEU A 10 8.60 22.42 -17.60
N MET A 11 7.98 23.42 -18.24
CA MET A 11 6.79 23.20 -19.06
C MET A 11 7.06 22.32 -20.28
N LEU A 12 8.19 22.51 -20.97
CA LEU A 12 8.58 21.65 -22.10
C LEU A 12 8.81 20.20 -21.68
N VAL A 13 9.46 19.97 -20.52
CA VAL A 13 9.67 18.62 -19.98
C VAL A 13 8.34 17.98 -19.59
N GLY A 14 7.42 18.71 -18.96
CA GLY A 14 6.08 18.21 -18.62
C GLY A 14 5.26 17.81 -19.85
N ILE A 15 5.28 18.63 -20.91
CA ILE A 15 4.60 18.32 -22.18
C ILE A 15 5.24 17.10 -22.85
N LEU A 16 6.57 16.96 -22.82
CA LEU A 16 7.25 15.81 -23.40
C LEU A 16 6.87 14.50 -22.68
N ILE A 17 6.79 14.53 -21.34
CA ILE A 17 6.40 13.36 -20.54
C ILE A 17 4.96 12.94 -20.84
N MET A 18 4.03 13.90 -20.95
CA MET A 18 2.64 13.61 -21.33
C MET A 18 2.53 13.05 -22.75
N ALA A 19 3.28 13.59 -23.72
CA ALA A 19 3.29 13.10 -25.10
C ALA A 19 3.84 11.66 -25.20
N PHE A 20 4.89 11.33 -24.45
CA PHE A 20 5.42 9.96 -24.39
C PHE A 20 4.45 8.99 -23.71
N GLY A 21 3.68 9.44 -22.72
CA GLY A 21 2.63 8.62 -22.08
C GLY A 21 1.51 8.25 -23.06
N ILE A 22 1.03 9.22 -23.86
CA ILE A 22 -0.05 9.01 -24.82
C ILE A 22 0.42 8.13 -26.00
N ALA A 23 1.62 8.36 -26.52
CA ALA A 23 2.17 7.55 -27.62
C ALA A 23 2.31 6.07 -27.24
N LYS A 24 2.65 5.78 -25.97
CA LYS A 24 2.77 4.41 -25.45
C LYS A 24 1.41 3.72 -25.27
N SER A 25 0.35 4.49 -25.01
CA SER A 25 -1.03 3.99 -24.93
C SER A 25 -1.59 3.64 -26.32
N LEU A 26 -1.32 4.49 -27.32
CA LEU A 26 -1.79 4.29 -28.70
C LEU A 26 -1.06 3.15 -29.43
N LEU A 27 0.20 2.88 -29.11
CA LEU A 27 0.96 1.75 -29.67
C LEU A 27 0.62 0.39 -29.02
N SER A 28 -0.19 0.36 -27.97
CA SER A 28 -0.57 -0.89 -27.28
C SER A 28 -1.89 -1.50 -27.80
N HIS A 29 -2.49 -0.95 -28.85
CA HIS A 29 -3.83 -1.32 -29.29
C HIS A 29 -3.93 -1.87 -30.71
N ASP A 30 -2.90 -2.53 -31.24
CA ASP A 30 -3.02 -3.34 -32.47
C ASP A 30 -2.56 -4.78 -32.25
N GLY A 31 -3.53 -5.68 -32.27
CA GLY A 31 -3.31 -7.12 -32.07
C GLY A 31 -4.57 -7.97 -31.97
N LYS A 32 -5.66 -7.61 -32.67
CA LYS A 32 -6.76 -8.56 -32.94
C LYS A 32 -6.32 -9.52 -34.05
N GLY A 33 -5.55 -10.53 -33.66
CA GLY A 33 -5.35 -11.73 -34.48
C GLY A 33 -6.62 -12.57 -34.47
N ALA A 34 -7.16 -12.84 -35.66
CA ALA A 34 -8.27 -13.75 -35.86
C ALA A 34 -7.95 -15.14 -35.29
N VAL A 35 -8.88 -15.66 -34.47
CA VAL A 35 -8.84 -17.04 -33.95
C VAL A 35 -9.33 -17.98 -35.05
N PRO A 36 -8.53 -18.97 -35.50
CA PRO A 36 -9.05 -20.05 -36.33
C PRO A 36 -9.89 -20.99 -35.46
N THR A 37 -11.14 -21.17 -35.86
CA THR A 37 -12.05 -22.20 -35.36
C THR A 37 -11.54 -23.58 -35.78
N HIS A 38 -10.90 -24.30 -34.87
CA HIS A 38 -10.72 -25.74 -34.97
C HIS A 38 -11.86 -26.46 -34.22
N PRO A 39 -12.52 -27.45 -34.83
CA PRO A 39 -13.49 -28.29 -34.13
C PRO A 39 -12.74 -29.17 -33.11
N ASN A 40 -13.14 -29.08 -31.84
CA ASN A 40 -12.70 -29.99 -30.79
C ASN A 40 -13.30 -31.38 -31.06
N GLU A 41 -12.48 -32.27 -31.62
CA GLU A 41 -12.77 -33.69 -31.73
C GLU A 41 -12.43 -34.35 -30.39
N THR A 42 -13.47 -34.70 -29.63
CA THR A 42 -13.38 -35.36 -28.33
C THR A 42 -12.83 -36.78 -28.49
N LYS A 43 -11.52 -36.96 -28.40
CA LYS A 43 -10.88 -38.27 -28.40
C LYS A 43 -10.97 -38.88 -27.00
N ASN A 44 -12.09 -39.54 -26.72
CA ASN A 44 -12.26 -40.42 -25.56
C ASN A 44 -11.28 -41.60 -25.64
N THR A 45 -10.12 -41.48 -25.02
CA THR A 45 -9.26 -42.64 -24.72
C THR A 45 -9.84 -43.38 -23.52
N SER A 46 -10.67 -44.38 -23.82
CA SER A 46 -11.10 -45.41 -22.87
C SER A 46 -9.88 -46.24 -22.45
N SER A 47 -9.38 -45.98 -21.25
CA SER A 47 -8.38 -46.81 -20.57
C SER A 47 -9.09 -47.98 -19.91
N SER A 48 -9.13 -49.13 -20.58
CA SER A 48 -9.62 -50.38 -19.99
C SER A 48 -8.60 -50.90 -18.97
N ASN A 49 -8.87 -50.71 -17.67
CA ASN A 49 -8.14 -51.40 -16.61
C ASN A 49 -8.48 -52.91 -16.63
N PRO A 50 -7.50 -53.81 -16.41
CA PRO A 50 -7.75 -55.23 -16.36
C PRO A 50 -8.64 -55.59 -15.14
N PRO A 51 -9.47 -56.65 -15.25
CA PRO A 51 -10.36 -57.08 -14.19
C PRO A 51 -9.54 -57.60 -13.00
N TRP A 52 -9.67 -56.91 -11.86
CA TRP A 52 -9.13 -57.36 -10.58
C TRP A 52 -9.87 -58.62 -10.12
N THR A 53 -9.15 -59.74 -9.97
CA THR A 53 -9.70 -60.95 -9.37
C THR A 53 -9.53 -60.85 -7.86
N ALA A 54 -10.65 -60.70 -7.14
CA ALA A 54 -10.62 -60.64 -5.68
C ALA A 54 -10.17 -62.00 -5.12
N GLY A 55 -8.99 -62.04 -4.51
CA GLY A 55 -8.55 -63.18 -3.70
C GLY A 55 -9.39 -63.31 -2.42
N PRO A 56 -9.37 -64.48 -1.76
CA PRO A 56 -10.13 -64.72 -0.55
C PRO A 56 -9.72 -63.74 0.57
N ILE A 57 -10.70 -62.99 1.07
CA ILE A 57 -10.54 -62.04 2.17
C ILE A 57 -10.19 -62.86 3.42
N THR A 58 -8.93 -62.80 3.84
CA THR A 58 -8.50 -63.33 5.14
C THR A 58 -8.82 -62.28 6.18
N THR A 59 -9.89 -62.51 6.96
CA THR A 59 -10.25 -61.67 8.10
C THR A 59 -9.23 -61.90 9.20
N GLN A 60 -8.17 -61.07 9.24
CA GLN A 60 -7.32 -60.99 10.42
C GLN A 60 -8.14 -60.32 11.52
N ASN A 61 -8.38 -61.06 12.61
CA ASN A 61 -8.86 -60.47 13.85
C ASN A 61 -7.78 -59.52 14.38
N VAL A 62 -7.87 -58.25 13.98
CA VAL A 62 -7.04 -57.18 14.55
C VAL A 62 -7.61 -56.88 15.92
N GLU A 63 -6.92 -57.34 16.95
CA GLU A 63 -7.20 -56.98 18.33
C GLU A 63 -6.95 -55.47 18.48
N VAL A 64 -8.03 -54.69 18.54
CA VAL A 64 -7.97 -53.22 18.62
C VAL A 64 -7.60 -52.85 20.04
N TYR A 65 -6.29 -52.73 20.30
CA TYR A 65 -5.80 -52.16 21.55
C TYR A 65 -6.18 -50.68 21.59
N ALA A 66 -7.13 -50.34 22.46
CA ALA A 66 -7.52 -48.95 22.71
C ALA A 66 -6.33 -48.23 23.36
N TYR A 67 -5.64 -47.39 22.58
CA TYR A 67 -4.61 -46.52 23.14
C TYR A 67 -5.25 -45.58 24.15
N PRO A 68 -4.60 -45.34 25.30
CA PRO A 68 -5.07 -44.34 26.24
C PRO A 68 -5.17 -42.98 25.52
N PRO A 69 -6.20 -42.16 25.83
CA PRO A 69 -6.38 -40.87 25.19
C PRO A 69 -5.10 -40.06 25.35
N LYS A 70 -4.55 -39.61 24.22
CA LYS A 70 -3.36 -38.75 24.20
C LYS A 70 -3.61 -37.59 25.18
N PRO A 71 -2.73 -37.35 26.18
CA PRO A 71 -2.90 -36.27 27.13
C PRO A 71 -3.24 -34.98 26.39
N ALA A 72 -4.30 -34.30 26.80
CA ALA A 72 -4.70 -33.05 26.20
C ALA A 72 -3.48 -32.12 26.17
N ARG A 73 -3.07 -31.68 24.97
CA ARG A 73 -1.95 -30.75 24.83
C ARG A 73 -2.37 -29.48 25.57
N VAL A 74 -1.76 -29.25 26.74
CA VAL A 74 -1.91 -27.99 27.46
C VAL A 74 -1.47 -26.92 26.47
N ALA A 75 -2.39 -26.04 26.09
CA ALA A 75 -2.08 -24.92 25.23
C ALA A 75 -0.93 -24.15 25.90
N ALA A 76 0.17 -23.96 25.18
CA ALA A 76 1.26 -23.13 25.68
C ALA A 76 0.66 -21.76 26.06
N PRO A 77 1.11 -21.12 27.16
CA PRO A 77 0.67 -19.78 27.49
C PRO A 77 0.86 -18.90 26.26
N ALA A 78 -0.18 -18.15 25.88
CA ALA A 78 -0.07 -17.20 24.79
C ALA A 78 1.08 -16.24 25.11
N THR A 79 2.10 -16.18 24.26
CA THR A 79 3.16 -15.19 24.39
C THR A 79 2.52 -13.80 24.35
N PRO A 80 2.78 -12.92 25.33
CA PRO A 80 2.18 -11.61 25.36
C PRO A 80 2.56 -10.84 24.09
N LYS A 81 1.56 -10.24 23.42
CA LYS A 81 1.78 -9.46 22.21
C LYS A 81 2.72 -8.29 22.53
N PRO A 82 3.77 -8.05 21.72
CA PRO A 82 4.67 -6.90 21.90
C PRO A 82 3.88 -5.60 22.00
N ALA A 83 4.25 -4.75 22.95
CA ALA A 83 3.61 -3.44 23.09
C ALA A 83 4.37 -2.43 22.22
N PHE A 84 3.65 -1.74 21.34
CA PHE A 84 4.15 -0.64 20.52
C PHE A 84 3.43 0.65 20.91
N SER A 85 4.10 1.80 20.72
CA SER A 85 3.52 3.12 20.95
C SER A 85 3.79 4.01 19.75
N ILE A 86 3.02 3.80 18.69
CA ILE A 86 3.08 4.67 17.53
C ILE A 86 2.37 5.97 17.86
N VAL A 87 3.07 7.07 17.67
CA VAL A 87 2.58 8.42 17.89
C VAL A 87 2.77 9.26 16.63
N ALA A 88 1.76 10.04 16.26
CA ALA A 88 1.95 11.14 15.32
C ALA A 88 2.64 12.30 16.04
N ILE A 89 3.84 12.66 15.60
CA ILE A 89 4.74 13.64 16.26
C ILE A 89 4.84 14.97 15.52
N LEU A 90 4.50 15.02 14.24
CA LEU A 90 4.59 16.22 13.42
C LEU A 90 3.55 16.19 12.30
N ASN A 91 2.89 17.31 12.07
CA ASN A 91 2.02 17.57 10.92
C ASN A 91 2.49 18.89 10.30
N ARG A 92 2.95 18.87 9.05
CA ARG A 92 3.41 20.09 8.37
C ARG A 92 3.20 20.03 6.87
N THR A 93 3.27 21.20 6.26
CA THR A 93 3.42 21.36 4.82
C THR A 93 4.91 21.34 4.50
N THR A 94 5.31 20.61 3.46
CA THR A 94 6.69 20.53 2.99
C THR A 94 6.73 20.49 1.46
N SER A 95 7.87 20.77 0.86
CA SER A 95 8.04 20.67 -0.58
C SER A 95 8.68 19.32 -0.93
N ILE A 96 8.14 18.61 -1.91
CA ILE A 96 8.56 17.26 -2.32
C ILE A 96 8.85 17.18 -3.81
N ASN A 97 9.79 16.33 -4.19
CA ASN A 97 10.11 16.03 -5.58
C ASN A 97 10.19 14.51 -5.78
N PHE A 98 10.06 14.05 -7.02
CA PHE A 98 10.13 12.63 -7.35
C PHE A 98 11.55 12.28 -7.82
N PHE A 99 12.19 11.33 -7.16
CA PHE A 99 13.56 10.93 -7.46
C PHE A 99 13.76 9.43 -7.24
N LYS A 100 14.31 8.72 -8.25
CA LYS A 100 14.64 7.29 -8.19
C LYS A 100 13.51 6.45 -7.54
N ASP A 101 12.29 6.65 -8.04
CA ASP A 101 11.10 5.88 -7.66
C ASP A 101 10.51 6.19 -6.27
N SER A 102 10.96 7.24 -5.59
CA SER A 102 10.34 7.71 -4.35
C SER A 102 10.18 9.23 -4.30
N PHE A 103 9.35 9.70 -3.38
CA PHE A 103 9.26 11.13 -3.07
C PHE A 103 10.34 11.50 -2.07
N VAL A 104 11.05 12.60 -2.33
CA VAL A 104 12.08 13.15 -1.43
C VAL A 104 11.70 14.58 -1.05
N ALA A 105 12.10 15.02 0.14
CA ALA A 105 11.95 16.42 0.51
C ALA A 105 12.90 17.30 -0.32
N ASP A 106 12.36 18.32 -0.98
CA ASP A 106 13.10 19.22 -1.88
C ASP A 106 12.51 20.63 -1.77
N ALA A 107 13.35 21.62 -1.47
CA ALA A 107 12.94 23.02 -1.30
C ALA A 107 12.28 23.64 -2.55
N LYS A 108 12.43 23.05 -3.74
CA LYS A 108 11.84 23.54 -4.99
C LYS A 108 10.74 22.62 -5.55
N GLY A 109 10.29 21.67 -4.74
CA GLY A 109 9.30 20.68 -5.12
C GLY A 109 7.85 21.16 -5.04
N TYR A 110 6.94 20.22 -5.25
CA TYR A 110 5.50 20.35 -5.06
C TYR A 110 5.16 20.47 -3.57
N SER A 111 4.17 21.28 -3.22
CA SER A 111 3.71 21.37 -1.84
C SER A 111 3.01 20.07 -1.43
N ALA A 112 3.26 19.57 -0.23
CA ALA A 112 2.68 18.35 0.29
C ALA A 112 2.38 18.45 1.78
N LEU A 113 1.25 17.88 2.18
CA LEU A 113 0.89 17.66 3.58
C LEU A 113 1.51 16.36 4.04
N VAL A 114 2.32 16.41 5.09
CA VAL A 114 3.01 15.24 5.64
C VAL A 114 2.73 15.05 7.12
N VAL A 115 2.63 13.80 7.56
CA VAL A 115 2.53 13.41 8.96
C VAL A 115 3.72 12.53 9.34
N GLY A 116 4.47 12.96 10.36
CA GLY A 116 5.54 12.19 10.96
C GLY A 116 5.00 11.23 12.01
N PHE A 117 5.29 9.94 11.85
CA PHE A 117 5.01 8.89 12.82
C PHE A 117 6.30 8.39 13.43
N ARG A 118 6.26 8.09 14.74
CA ARG A 118 7.39 7.51 15.46
C ARG A 118 6.91 6.42 16.39
N ASN A 119 7.67 5.33 16.46
CA ASN A 119 7.47 4.30 17.47
C ASN A 119 8.25 4.69 18.72
N ASP A 120 7.53 5.16 19.75
CA ASP A 120 8.12 5.50 21.03
C ASP A 120 8.27 4.23 21.88
N GLY A 121 9.44 4.04 22.50
CA GLY A 121 9.64 2.94 23.43
C GLY A 121 8.72 3.10 24.65
N ILE A 122 8.06 2.02 25.07
CA ILE A 122 7.24 2.05 26.29
C ILE A 122 8.13 1.75 27.48
N ALA A 123 8.19 2.68 28.44
CA ALA A 123 8.98 2.50 29.66
C ALA A 123 8.63 1.18 30.37
N GLY A 124 9.66 0.37 30.68
CA GLY A 124 9.48 -0.92 31.35
C GLY A 124 8.96 -2.06 30.46
N LYS A 125 8.81 -1.85 29.14
CA LYS A 125 8.49 -2.91 28.18
C LYS A 125 9.59 -2.98 27.12
N SER A 126 9.86 -4.20 26.63
CA SER A 126 10.65 -4.37 25.42
C SER A 126 9.84 -3.81 24.25
N ALA A 127 10.21 -2.63 23.76
CA ALA A 127 9.67 -2.12 22.52
C ALA A 127 10.35 -2.86 21.36
N HIS A 128 9.58 -3.13 20.31
CA HIS A 128 10.08 -3.77 19.10
C HIS A 128 9.85 -2.85 17.92
N SER A 129 10.82 -2.84 16.99
CA SER A 129 10.62 -2.23 15.67
C SER A 129 9.47 -2.93 14.97
N LEU A 130 8.65 -2.15 14.29
CA LEU A 130 7.58 -2.68 13.43
C LEU A 130 8.07 -2.64 12.00
N HIS A 131 8.01 -3.78 11.33
CA HIS A 131 8.46 -3.91 9.95
C HIS A 131 7.26 -3.89 9.00
N GLY A 132 7.46 -3.37 7.79
CA GLY A 132 6.46 -3.43 6.72
C GLY A 132 5.14 -2.75 7.05
N VAL A 133 5.18 -1.64 7.80
CA VAL A 133 3.98 -0.90 8.20
C VAL A 133 3.44 -0.10 7.03
N ARG A 134 2.15 -0.28 6.72
CA ARG A 134 1.43 0.44 5.67
C ARG A 134 0.52 1.50 6.27
N ALA A 135 0.16 2.49 5.45
CA ALA A 135 -0.80 3.51 5.82
C ALA A 135 -1.99 3.52 4.87
N HIS A 136 -3.18 3.49 5.48
CA HIS A 136 -4.48 3.65 4.85
C HIS A 136 -5.00 5.04 5.19
N VAL A 137 -5.27 5.87 4.18
CA VAL A 137 -5.69 7.26 4.33
C VAL A 137 -7.12 7.41 3.80
N ILE A 138 -8.00 7.94 4.65
CA ILE A 138 -9.41 8.16 4.32
C ILE A 138 -9.69 9.66 4.37
N TYR A 139 -10.22 10.19 3.26
CA TYR A 139 -10.61 11.59 3.11
C TYR A 139 -12.09 11.75 3.38
N ARG A 140 -12.44 12.78 4.16
CA ARG A 140 -13.82 13.07 4.54
C ARG A 140 -14.16 14.54 4.35
N ASP A 141 -15.43 14.78 4.05
CA ASP A 141 -16.00 16.13 4.04
C ASP A 141 -16.22 16.65 5.47
N ALA A 142 -16.72 17.90 5.58
CA ALA A 142 -16.99 18.53 6.87
C ALA A 142 -18.14 17.88 7.66
N SER A 143 -18.99 17.11 6.98
CA SER A 143 -20.08 16.32 7.60
C SER A 143 -19.59 14.95 8.08
N GLY A 144 -18.35 14.58 7.78
CA GLY A 144 -17.75 13.28 8.10
C GLY A 144 -18.04 12.19 7.09
N ASN A 145 -18.68 12.50 5.95
CA ASN A 145 -18.89 11.53 4.88
C ASN A 145 -17.56 11.20 4.21
N GLU A 146 -17.40 9.95 3.81
CA GLU A 146 -16.21 9.49 3.11
C GLU A 146 -16.25 9.91 1.64
N LEU A 147 -15.17 10.54 1.19
CA LEU A 147 -15.01 11.04 -0.17
C LEU A 147 -14.10 10.12 -1.00
N LEU A 148 -13.00 9.68 -0.39
CA LEU A 148 -11.94 8.91 -1.04
C LEU A 148 -11.21 8.05 -0.01
N ASP A 149 -10.76 6.89 -0.45
CA ASP A 149 -10.01 5.91 0.33
C ASP A 149 -8.72 5.53 -0.43
N ILE A 150 -7.57 5.65 0.24
CA ILE A 150 -6.26 5.25 -0.25
C ILE A 150 -5.67 4.15 0.65
N PRO A 151 -5.71 2.88 0.24
CA PRO A 151 -5.27 1.76 1.09
C PRO A 151 -3.75 1.63 1.22
N SER A 152 -2.96 2.36 0.42
CA SER A 152 -1.50 2.22 0.33
C SER A 152 -0.84 3.55 -0.02
N ALA A 153 -0.90 4.49 0.92
CA ALA A 153 -0.32 5.83 0.77
C ALA A 153 1.22 5.81 0.75
N CYS A 154 1.82 6.82 0.13
CA CYS A 154 3.26 6.91 -0.04
C CYS A 154 3.98 7.45 1.21
N TRP A 155 5.13 6.87 1.51
CA TRP A 155 6.07 7.38 2.52
C TRP A 155 7.18 8.21 1.83
N LEU A 156 7.68 9.23 2.52
CA LEU A 156 8.86 9.95 2.05
C LEU A 156 10.09 9.04 2.11
N GLU A 157 10.92 9.14 1.08
CA GLU A 157 12.18 8.42 0.87
C GLU A 157 12.03 6.90 0.72
N GLU A 158 10.81 6.38 0.71
CA GLU A 158 10.53 4.96 0.53
C GLU A 158 9.96 4.67 -0.86
N PRO A 159 10.52 3.70 -1.60
CA PRO A 159 10.01 3.31 -2.91
C PRO A 159 8.81 2.34 -2.84
N THR A 160 8.41 1.89 -1.64
CA THR A 160 7.33 0.92 -1.44
C THR A 160 6.15 1.52 -0.66
N ASP A 161 5.04 0.78 -0.55
CA ASP A 161 3.85 1.17 0.23
C ASP A 161 4.04 1.02 1.76
N SER A 162 5.21 0.56 2.18
CA SER A 162 5.47 0.20 3.57
C SER A 162 6.79 0.78 4.08
N VAL A 163 6.87 0.98 5.39
CA VAL A 163 8.06 1.47 6.07
C VAL A 163 8.32 0.68 7.35
N ASP A 164 9.59 0.66 7.75
CA ASP A 164 9.98 0.16 9.06
C ASP A 164 9.97 1.30 10.09
N LEU A 165 9.17 1.12 11.15
CA LEU A 165 9.07 2.02 12.29
C LEU A 165 9.99 1.54 13.42
N GLU A 166 11.27 1.90 13.26
CA GLU A 166 12.28 1.74 14.30
C GLU A 166 12.01 2.63 15.52
N ILE A 167 12.51 2.20 16.67
CA ILE A 167 12.30 2.91 17.93
C ILE A 167 13.00 4.27 17.87
N GLY A 168 12.25 5.34 18.12
CA GLY A 168 12.79 6.71 18.14
C GLY A 168 13.08 7.32 16.77
N VAL A 169 12.90 6.57 15.67
CA VAL A 169 13.08 7.07 14.30
C VAL A 169 11.73 7.50 13.73
N ALA A 170 11.66 8.74 13.25
CA ALA A 170 10.48 9.26 12.61
C ALA A 170 10.42 8.86 11.13
N ARG A 171 9.25 8.45 10.66
CA ARG A 171 8.95 8.22 9.24
C ARG A 171 7.79 9.11 8.83
N TYR A 172 7.85 9.64 7.61
CA TYR A 172 6.92 10.67 7.17
C TYR A 172 5.99 10.14 6.08
N LEU A 173 4.70 10.12 6.38
CA LEU A 173 3.67 9.78 5.43
C LEU A 173 3.27 11.01 4.62
N ILE A 174 3.13 10.85 3.31
CA ILE A 174 2.54 11.87 2.44
C ILE A 174 1.03 11.66 2.45
N VAL A 175 0.32 12.65 3.00
CA VAL A 175 -1.14 12.64 3.01
C VAL A 175 -1.63 13.11 1.64
N ALA A 176 -1.34 14.34 1.28
CA ALA A 176 -1.76 14.93 0.02
C ALA A 176 -0.61 15.72 -0.60
N ALA A 177 -0.57 15.79 -1.93
CA ALA A 177 0.41 16.57 -2.68
C ALA A 177 -0.30 17.48 -3.70
N ASN A 178 0.04 18.76 -3.70
CA ASN A 178 -0.41 19.73 -4.69
C ASN A 178 0.57 19.67 -5.87
N MET A 179 0.31 18.73 -6.79
CA MET A 179 1.12 18.52 -8.01
C MET A 179 0.72 19.44 -9.17
N SER A 180 -0.48 20.01 -9.08
CA SER A 180 -1.00 21.02 -10.00
C SER A 180 -1.58 22.15 -9.18
N ARG A 181 -1.43 23.41 -9.63
CA ARG A 181 -1.79 24.61 -8.86
C ARG A 181 -3.22 24.62 -8.32
N GLU A 182 -4.11 23.79 -8.85
CA GLU A 182 -5.54 23.84 -8.60
C GLU A 182 -6.06 22.66 -7.79
N ASN A 183 -5.39 21.49 -7.79
CA ASN A 183 -5.91 20.27 -7.18
C ASN A 183 -4.88 19.56 -6.30
N TRP A 184 -5.36 19.07 -5.15
CA TRP A 184 -4.64 18.14 -4.30
C TRP A 184 -4.79 16.72 -4.84
N VAL A 185 -3.69 15.98 -4.85
CA VAL A 185 -3.62 14.58 -5.29
C VAL A 185 -3.23 13.72 -4.10
N ALA A 186 -3.84 12.56 -3.97
CA ALA A 186 -3.43 11.54 -3.01
C ALA A 186 -2.44 10.56 -3.68
N PRO A 187 -1.13 10.66 -3.39
CA PRO A 187 -0.16 9.73 -3.96
C PRO A 187 -0.29 8.35 -3.31
N TRP A 188 -0.23 7.30 -4.13
CA TRP A 188 -0.28 5.92 -3.65
C TRP A 188 0.62 5.01 -4.46
N VAL A 189 1.05 3.91 -3.84
CA VAL A 189 1.95 2.95 -4.47
C VAL A 189 1.15 1.77 -5.03
N LYS A 190 1.26 1.57 -6.34
CA LYS A 190 0.68 0.44 -7.06
C LYS A 190 1.72 -0.65 -7.26
N LYS A 191 1.39 -1.86 -6.79
CA LYS A 191 2.17 -3.08 -7.10
C LYS A 191 1.76 -3.58 -8.48
N GLN A 192 2.70 -3.64 -9.41
CA GLN A 192 2.48 -4.20 -10.75
C GLN A 192 3.42 -5.37 -10.99
N LYS A 193 3.01 -6.35 -11.78
CA LYS A 193 3.89 -7.47 -12.13
C LYS A 193 5.03 -6.95 -13.00
N GLY A 194 6.27 -7.24 -12.61
CA GLY A 194 7.44 -6.80 -13.35
C GLY A 194 7.48 -7.42 -14.74
N LYS A 195 7.84 -6.62 -15.76
CA LYS A 195 7.86 -7.09 -17.16
C LYS A 195 8.89 -8.21 -17.39
N ASN A 196 9.97 -8.22 -16.61
CA ASN A 196 11.15 -9.03 -16.88
C ASN A 196 11.58 -9.89 -15.67
N SER A 197 10.77 -9.99 -14.61
CA SER A 197 11.21 -10.54 -13.31
C SER A 197 10.16 -11.42 -12.64
N HIS A 198 10.62 -12.38 -11.81
CA HIS A 198 9.80 -13.20 -10.91
C HIS A 198 9.18 -12.40 -9.73
N GLY A 199 8.99 -11.09 -9.88
CA GLY A 199 8.62 -10.18 -8.79
C GLY A 199 7.67 -9.06 -9.21
N PHE A 200 7.50 -8.09 -8.30
CA PHE A 200 6.65 -6.91 -8.50
C PHE A 200 7.52 -5.65 -8.67
N ASP A 201 7.11 -4.79 -9.60
CA ASP A 201 7.58 -3.40 -9.66
C ASP A 201 6.59 -2.53 -8.87
N PHE A 202 7.10 -1.44 -8.29
CA PHE A 202 6.30 -0.46 -7.58
C PHE A 202 6.21 0.80 -8.44
N VAL A 203 5.00 1.28 -8.67
CA VAL A 203 4.74 2.52 -9.40
C VAL A 203 3.95 3.43 -8.51
N ILE A 204 4.43 4.67 -8.38
CA ILE A 204 3.67 5.72 -7.72
C ILE A 204 2.66 6.28 -8.71
N ASP A 205 1.40 6.31 -8.29
CA ASP A 205 0.27 6.87 -9.02
C ASP A 205 -0.42 7.91 -8.13
N GLY A 206 -1.38 8.64 -8.68
CA GLY A 206 -2.10 9.71 -7.99
C GLY A 206 -3.57 9.72 -8.37
N VAL A 207 -4.42 10.07 -7.40
CA VAL A 207 -5.84 10.33 -7.64
C VAL A 207 -6.19 11.71 -7.09
N ASP A 208 -6.98 12.46 -7.83
CA ASP A 208 -7.46 13.78 -7.41
C ASP A 208 -8.33 13.63 -6.15
N ILE A 209 -8.03 14.44 -5.14
CA ILE A 209 -8.82 14.54 -3.93
C ILE A 209 -9.93 15.57 -4.18
N PRO A 210 -11.21 15.26 -3.92
CA PRO A 210 -12.29 16.23 -4.05
C PRO A 210 -12.02 17.47 -3.18
N ASN A 211 -12.19 18.66 -3.73
CA ASN A 211 -11.80 19.94 -3.11
C ASN A 211 -12.50 20.22 -1.77
N GLU A 212 -13.61 19.54 -1.49
CA GLU A 212 -14.38 19.63 -0.26
C GLU A 212 -13.81 18.82 0.93
N PHE A 213 -12.65 18.14 0.78
CA PHE A 213 -12.06 17.40 1.88
C PHE A 213 -11.59 18.34 3.00
N THR A 214 -12.00 18.04 4.23
CA THR A 214 -11.62 18.84 5.42
C THR A 214 -11.09 17.98 6.55
N ILE A 215 -11.33 16.66 6.50
CA ILE A 215 -10.88 15.71 7.51
C ILE A 215 -10.09 14.60 6.83
N VAL A 216 -8.95 14.26 7.42
CA VAL A 216 -8.15 13.10 7.05
C VAL A 216 -8.09 12.14 8.23
N GLU A 217 -8.40 10.87 8.00
CA GLU A 217 -8.17 9.79 8.95
C GLU A 217 -7.05 8.89 8.42
N ILE A 218 -6.02 8.68 9.24
CA ILE A 218 -4.89 7.81 8.92
C ILE A 218 -4.97 6.58 9.80
N ARG A 219 -4.98 5.41 9.16
CA ARG A 219 -4.95 4.10 9.81
C ARG A 219 -3.65 3.41 9.43
N MET A 220 -2.86 3.09 10.45
CA MET A 220 -1.61 2.36 10.26
C MET A 220 -1.89 0.87 10.39
N ILE A 221 -1.30 0.05 9.51
CA ILE A 221 -1.57 -1.38 9.40
C ILE A 221 -0.22 -2.11 9.41
N ASP A 222 -0.02 -3.03 10.36
CA ASP A 222 1.20 -3.85 10.41
C ASP A 222 1.17 -5.01 9.38
N THR A 223 2.24 -5.81 9.35
CA THR A 223 2.36 -6.97 8.46
C THR A 223 1.34 -8.07 8.74
N ASP A 224 0.83 -8.14 9.97
CA ASP A 224 -0.18 -9.11 10.39
C ASP A 224 -1.60 -8.58 10.16
N ASN A 225 -1.74 -7.42 9.51
CA ASN A 225 -2.98 -6.68 9.28
C ASN A 225 -3.70 -6.22 10.56
N PHE A 226 -2.98 -6.05 11.68
CA PHE A 226 -3.56 -5.37 12.83
C PHE A 226 -3.60 -3.87 12.58
N SER A 227 -4.79 -3.30 12.77
CA SER A 227 -4.92 -1.84 12.82
C SER A 227 -4.26 -1.31 14.08
N LEU A 228 -3.34 -0.40 13.87
CA LEU A 228 -2.73 0.43 14.90
C LEU A 228 -3.70 1.60 15.22
N PRO A 229 -3.46 2.37 16.30
CA PRO A 229 -4.30 3.52 16.62
C PRO A 229 -4.46 4.45 15.43
N LYS A 230 -5.70 4.85 15.16
CA LYS A 230 -6.01 5.80 14.09
C LYS A 230 -5.71 7.22 14.53
N GLU A 231 -5.24 8.03 13.60
CA GLU A 231 -4.96 9.44 13.81
C GLU A 231 -5.88 10.27 12.91
N ARG A 232 -6.42 11.38 13.43
CA ARG A 232 -7.34 12.24 12.70
C ARG A 232 -6.79 13.66 12.61
N PHE A 233 -6.98 14.26 11.47
CA PHE A 233 -6.53 15.61 11.20
C PHE A 233 -7.61 16.43 10.51
N GLU A 234 -7.67 17.70 10.85
CA GLU A 234 -8.48 18.72 10.17
C GLU A 234 -7.58 19.53 9.24
N ILE A 235 -8.05 19.76 8.02
CA ILE A 235 -7.36 20.53 6.99
C ILE A 235 -8.07 21.88 6.88
N LYS A 236 -7.29 22.97 6.96
CA LYS A 236 -7.78 24.34 6.83
C LYS A 236 -6.85 25.17 5.97
N GLU A 237 -7.43 26.01 5.13
CA GLU A 237 -6.69 27.07 4.46
C GLU A 237 -6.66 28.31 5.36
N ILE A 238 -5.46 28.82 5.65
CA ILE A 238 -5.24 30.00 6.49
C ILE A 238 -4.27 30.91 5.74
N ASP A 239 -4.73 32.09 5.36
CA ASP A 239 -3.95 33.09 4.61
C ASP A 239 -3.39 32.56 3.27
N GLY A 240 -4.14 31.68 2.60
CA GLY A 240 -3.71 31.02 1.35
C GLY A 240 -2.81 29.80 1.54
N ASP A 241 -2.43 29.49 2.79
CA ASP A 241 -1.65 28.29 3.12
C ASP A 241 -2.55 27.18 3.66
N VAL A 242 -2.51 26.01 3.03
CA VAL A 242 -3.17 24.81 3.55
C VAL A 242 -2.36 24.26 4.72
N LYS A 243 -3.02 24.11 5.86
CA LYS A 243 -2.47 23.63 7.13
C LYS A 243 -3.30 22.45 7.63
N MET A 244 -2.62 21.59 8.37
CA MET A 244 -3.19 20.38 8.95
C MET A 244 -3.10 20.48 10.47
N PHE A 245 -4.17 20.10 11.18
CA PHE A 245 -4.30 20.18 12.64
C PHE A 245 -4.72 18.84 13.18
N LYS A 246 -3.98 18.31 14.17
CA LYS A 246 -4.36 17.04 14.81
C LYS A 246 -5.65 17.22 15.62
N LEU A 247 -6.62 16.33 15.40
CA LEU A 247 -7.86 16.25 16.18
C LEU A 247 -7.66 15.33 17.38
N ALA A 248 -8.32 15.68 18.49
CA ALA A 248 -8.30 14.90 19.73
C ALA A 248 -9.18 13.64 19.67
#